data_AF-A0A973DCA3-F1
#
_entry.id   AF-A0A973DCA3-F1
#
_cell.length_a   1.000
_cell.length_b   1.000
_cell.length_c   1.000
_cell.angle_alpha   90.00
_cell.angle_beta   90.00
_cell.angle_gamma   90.00
#
_symmetry.space_group_name_H-M   'P 1'
#
loop_
_entity.id
_entity.type
_entity.pdbx_description
1 polymer ?
#
loop_
_entity_poly.entity_id
_entity_poly.type
_entity_poly.pdbx_seq_one_letter_code
_entity_poly.pdbx_strand_id
1 'polypeptide(L)'
;MKSLFHIANKINEMLTEYELGNLQKLRKNIHSLSRAPSKYVFDKRGVKKDWGAHFGGRAELQFNIGFENNSFRYGVAFSLRSSRDHPNLNALIEKINLSNEFGTEFYDLSMWHYDVEHDGSRSEDFQPTIIKSEWCKTNAFIFLGEKQNRERIDYQRVCDVLDRLLPLYLHIEIASNNDNPSTHSFFFKPGCRTKLSFTKASYKKDQQIDVRLLHNDLQQALYDELVQVYGRDNVGTENVIGCGRVDLTLKLGDKYRLYEIKTAFSAKSCIRQAIGQLLEYAYLYKADFVEKLIVAGPVKCTSVEHSYLNELQSKFNLPIEYYQIKGPCFDFD
;
A
#
# COMPACT_ATOMS: atom_id res chain seq x y z
N MET A 1 19.30 2.85 29.18
CA MET A 1 18.85 2.14 27.96
C MET A 1 17.35 1.87 28.05
N LYS A 2 16.53 2.41 27.15
CA LYS A 2 15.06 2.16 27.18
C LYS A 2 14.76 0.70 26.84
N SER A 3 13.83 0.07 27.56
CA SER A 3 13.36 -1.28 27.22
C SER A 3 12.50 -1.23 25.96
N LEU A 4 12.43 -2.35 25.22
CA LEU A 4 11.56 -2.44 24.05
C LEU A 4 10.09 -2.22 24.41
N PHE A 5 9.68 -2.67 25.61
CA PHE A 5 8.34 -2.43 26.13
C PHE A 5 8.01 -0.94 26.30
N HIS A 6 8.97 -0.14 26.81
CA HIS A 6 8.78 1.30 26.92
C HIS A 6 8.67 1.98 25.54
N ILE A 7 9.49 1.56 24.58
CA ILE A 7 9.44 2.05 23.18
C ILE A 7 8.08 1.69 22.55
N ALA A 8 7.63 0.45 22.70
CA ALA A 8 6.35 -0.03 22.17
C ALA A 8 5.15 0.77 22.73
N ASN A 9 5.16 1.08 24.03
CA ASN A 9 4.11 1.92 24.63
C ASN A 9 4.10 3.32 24.04
N LYS A 10 5.28 3.93 23.81
CA LYS A 10 5.36 5.25 23.18
C LYS A 10 4.88 5.25 21.73
N ILE A 11 5.21 4.20 20.98
CA ILE A 11 4.68 4.00 19.62
C ILE A 11 3.15 3.86 19.66
N ASN A 12 2.59 3.01 20.54
CA ASN A 12 1.14 2.86 20.65
C ASN A 12 0.41 4.16 21.00
N GLU A 13 1.00 5.00 21.86
CA GLU A 13 0.45 6.33 22.18
C GLU A 13 0.39 7.21 20.93
N MET A 14 1.48 7.27 20.16
CA MET A 14 1.54 8.10 18.94
C MET A 14 0.68 7.55 17.80
N LEU A 15 0.58 6.24 17.66
CA LEU A 15 -0.26 5.59 16.64
C LEU A 15 -1.75 5.91 16.77
N THR A 16 -2.21 6.52 17.87
CA THR A 16 -3.60 7.00 17.99
C THR A 16 -3.97 8.05 16.93
N GLU A 17 -2.98 8.77 16.40
CA GLU A 17 -3.14 9.75 15.31
C GLU A 17 -2.99 9.14 13.90
N TYR A 18 -2.81 7.82 13.82
CA TYR A 18 -2.53 7.09 12.57
C TYR A 18 -3.60 6.03 12.29
N GLU A 19 -3.76 5.65 11.02
CA GLU A 19 -4.71 4.61 10.62
C GLU A 19 -4.32 3.25 11.24
N LEU A 20 -3.02 2.96 11.31
CA LEU A 20 -2.47 1.78 11.95
C LEU A 20 -2.84 1.66 13.43
N GLY A 21 -3.12 2.76 14.14
CA GLY A 21 -3.66 2.70 15.51
C GLY A 21 -4.94 1.88 15.63
N ASN A 22 -5.71 1.77 14.54
CA ASN A 22 -6.93 0.97 14.46
C ASN A 22 -6.70 -0.49 14.00
N LEU A 23 -5.45 -0.95 13.85
CA LEU A 23 -5.11 -2.28 13.34
C LEU A 23 -5.95 -3.40 13.96
N GLN A 24 -6.08 -3.44 15.29
CA GLN A 24 -6.78 -4.54 15.97
C GLN A 24 -8.30 -4.55 15.70
N LYS A 25 -8.89 -3.39 15.37
CA LYS A 25 -10.28 -3.29 14.92
C LYS A 25 -10.39 -3.76 13.47
N LEU A 26 -9.46 -3.35 12.61
CA LEU A 26 -9.39 -3.80 11.21
C LEU A 26 -9.26 -5.32 11.15
N ARG A 27 -8.34 -5.90 11.93
CA ARG A 27 -8.14 -7.34 12.06
C ARG A 27 -9.38 -8.09 12.53
N LYS A 28 -10.15 -7.51 13.47
CA LYS A 28 -11.42 -8.09 13.89
C LYS A 28 -12.36 -8.29 12.69
N ASN A 29 -12.46 -7.28 11.83
CA ASN A 29 -13.34 -7.30 10.67
C ASN A 29 -12.79 -8.23 9.58
N ILE A 30 -11.51 -8.11 9.24
CA ILE A 30 -10.84 -8.88 8.18
C ILE A 30 -10.91 -10.38 8.48
N HIS A 31 -10.61 -10.78 9.72
CA HIS A 31 -10.58 -12.19 10.12
C HIS A 31 -11.87 -12.66 10.83
N SER A 32 -12.96 -11.87 10.76
CA SER A 32 -14.25 -12.19 11.40
C SER A 32 -14.14 -12.63 12.87
N LEU A 33 -13.25 -11.99 13.64
CA LEU A 33 -12.99 -12.36 15.03
C LEU A 33 -14.16 -11.89 15.92
N SER A 34 -14.52 -12.71 16.92
CA SER A 34 -15.55 -12.34 17.89
C SER A 34 -15.23 -11.05 18.65
N ARG A 35 -13.94 -10.73 18.83
CA ARG A 35 -13.46 -9.50 19.46
C ARG A 35 -12.08 -9.09 18.93
N ALA A 36 -11.77 -7.79 19.06
CA ALA A 36 -10.43 -7.28 18.79
C ALA A 36 -9.40 -7.95 19.72
N PRO A 37 -8.24 -8.44 19.21
CA PRO A 37 -7.25 -9.16 20.03
C PRO A 37 -6.60 -8.33 21.14
N SER A 38 -6.45 -7.04 20.92
CA SER A 38 -5.97 -6.06 21.90
C SER A 38 -6.51 -4.66 21.58
N LYS A 39 -6.38 -3.75 22.54
CA LYS A 39 -6.54 -2.30 22.32
C LYS A 39 -5.30 -1.68 21.67
N TYR A 40 -4.16 -2.35 21.70
CA TYR A 40 -2.88 -1.84 21.24
C TYR A 40 -2.35 -2.64 20.05
N VAL A 41 -1.60 -1.98 19.17
CA VAL A 41 -0.86 -2.66 18.10
C VAL A 41 0.19 -3.58 18.74
N PHE A 42 1.10 -2.99 19.51
CA PHE A 42 2.15 -3.71 20.25
C PHE A 42 1.74 -3.95 21.70
N ASP A 43 0.89 -4.95 21.95
CA ASP A 43 0.50 -5.38 23.29
C ASP A 43 1.69 -5.99 24.07
N LYS A 44 1.73 -5.80 25.39
CA LYS A 44 2.75 -6.38 26.28
C LYS A 44 2.94 -7.90 26.11
N ARG A 45 1.89 -8.62 25.70
CA ARG A 45 1.95 -10.08 25.45
C ARG A 45 2.76 -10.42 24.17
N GLY A 46 2.70 -9.54 23.17
CA GLY A 46 3.40 -9.66 21.89
C GLY A 46 4.80 -9.04 21.86
N VAL A 47 5.15 -8.21 22.85
CA VAL A 47 6.47 -7.58 22.98
C VAL A 47 7.35 -8.39 23.94
N LYS A 48 8.48 -8.87 23.46
CA LYS A 48 9.52 -9.58 24.22
C LYS A 48 10.69 -8.63 24.52
N LYS A 49 11.76 -9.17 25.12
CA LYS A 49 12.94 -8.39 25.53
C LYS A 49 13.57 -7.63 24.35
N ASP A 50 13.80 -8.31 23.23
CA ASP A 50 14.59 -7.80 22.10
C ASP A 50 13.80 -7.71 20.78
N TRP A 51 12.56 -8.18 20.76
CA TRP A 51 11.68 -8.08 19.60
C TRP A 51 10.22 -8.04 20.02
N GLY A 52 9.37 -7.49 19.18
CA GLY A 52 7.93 -7.47 19.36
C GLY A 52 7.23 -7.48 18.01
N ALA A 53 6.11 -8.18 17.95
CA ALA A 53 5.20 -8.13 16.82
C ALA A 53 3.84 -7.62 17.30
N HIS A 54 3.01 -7.14 16.39
CA HIS A 54 1.64 -6.82 16.75
C HIS A 54 0.91 -8.07 17.28
N PHE A 55 0.04 -7.88 18.26
CA PHE A 55 -0.48 -9.01 19.03
C PHE A 55 -1.48 -9.86 18.23
N GLY A 56 -1.24 -11.16 18.18
CA GLY A 56 -2.11 -12.14 17.51
C GLY A 56 -1.82 -12.34 16.02
N GLY A 57 -0.86 -11.63 15.41
CA GLY A 57 -0.56 -11.69 13.98
C GLY A 57 0.35 -12.83 13.55
N ARG A 58 0.35 -13.97 14.26
CA ARG A 58 1.39 -14.99 14.09
C ARG A 58 1.39 -15.62 12.69
N ALA A 59 0.20 -15.74 12.10
CA ALA A 59 -0.06 -16.30 10.77
C ALA A 59 -0.23 -15.22 9.69
N GLU A 60 0.22 -14.00 9.96
CA GLU A 60 -0.02 -12.81 9.14
C GLU A 60 1.31 -12.14 8.77
N LEU A 61 1.27 -11.16 7.86
CA LEU A 61 2.38 -10.20 7.75
C LEU A 61 2.48 -9.40 9.06
N GLN A 62 3.61 -9.49 9.74
CA GLN A 62 3.73 -8.92 11.09
C GLN A 62 4.35 -7.54 11.08
N PHE A 63 3.61 -6.51 11.49
CA PHE A 63 4.25 -5.31 12.05
C PHE A 63 5.20 -5.70 13.17
N ASN A 64 6.47 -5.35 13.01
CA ASN A 64 7.58 -5.83 13.81
C ASN A 64 8.46 -4.66 14.28
N ILE A 65 8.87 -4.73 15.54
CA ILE A 65 9.86 -3.85 16.15
C ILE A 65 10.89 -4.67 16.89
N GLY A 66 12.10 -4.16 17.06
CA GLY A 66 13.05 -4.80 17.95
C GLY A 66 14.43 -4.22 17.92
N PHE A 67 15.29 -4.76 18.76
CA PHE A 67 16.71 -4.43 18.77
C PHE A 67 17.50 -5.40 17.91
N GLU A 68 18.49 -4.87 17.21
CA GLU A 68 19.48 -5.62 16.46
C GLU A 68 20.82 -4.92 16.69
N ASN A 69 21.72 -5.53 17.48
CA ASN A 69 22.96 -4.92 17.95
C ASN A 69 22.70 -3.54 18.64
N ASN A 70 23.26 -2.46 18.09
CA ASN A 70 23.07 -1.09 18.56
C ASN A 70 21.93 -0.34 17.87
N SER A 71 21.13 -1.03 17.07
CA SER A 71 20.05 -0.45 16.29
C SER A 71 18.68 -0.86 16.79
N PHE A 72 17.69 0.00 16.60
CA PHE A 72 16.27 -0.26 16.75
C PHE A 72 15.65 -0.38 15.35
N ARG A 73 15.11 -1.54 15.01
CA ARG A 73 14.44 -1.81 13.73
C ARG A 73 12.92 -1.72 13.89
N TYR A 74 12.25 -1.29 12.82
CA TYR A 74 10.79 -1.23 12.73
C TYR A 74 10.35 -1.39 11.28
N GLY A 75 9.24 -2.11 11.07
CA GLY A 75 8.74 -2.43 9.74
C GLY A 75 7.73 -3.57 9.77
N VAL A 76 7.70 -4.35 8.70
CA VAL A 76 6.90 -5.57 8.59
C VAL A 76 7.78 -6.80 8.35
N ALA A 77 7.30 -7.97 8.73
CA ALA A 77 8.03 -9.21 8.55
C ALA A 77 7.15 -10.44 8.35
N PHE A 78 7.62 -11.36 7.53
CA PHE A 78 7.15 -12.75 7.52
C PHE A 78 8.01 -13.57 8.47
N SER A 79 7.36 -14.21 9.45
CA SER A 79 8.01 -15.15 10.35
C SER A 79 7.59 -16.58 10.01
N LEU A 80 8.44 -17.32 9.30
CA LEU A 80 8.18 -18.69 8.85
C LEU A 80 8.60 -19.74 9.89
N ARG A 81 8.81 -19.34 11.15
CA ARG A 81 9.14 -20.27 12.24
C ARG A 81 8.04 -21.29 12.46
N SER A 82 8.42 -22.56 12.62
CA SER A 82 7.48 -23.59 13.05
C SER A 82 7.07 -23.31 14.50
N SER A 83 5.79 -23.48 14.80
CA SER A 83 5.28 -23.48 16.18
C SER A 83 4.27 -24.60 16.33
N ARG A 84 4.06 -25.06 17.57
CA ARG A 84 3.07 -26.12 17.89
C ARG A 84 1.64 -25.73 17.48
N ASP A 85 1.36 -24.43 17.36
CA ASP A 85 0.08 -23.84 16.93
C ASP A 85 0.05 -23.51 15.42
N HIS A 86 0.70 -24.33 14.59
CA HIS A 86 0.87 -24.19 13.12
C HIS A 86 0.11 -23.04 12.42
N PRO A 87 0.79 -21.97 11.98
CA PRO A 87 0.42 -21.36 10.71
C PRO A 87 0.74 -22.38 9.61
N ASN A 88 -0.22 -22.67 8.74
CA ASN A 88 0.05 -23.43 7.53
C ASN A 88 1.12 -22.68 6.71
N LEU A 89 2.33 -23.27 6.57
CA LEU A 89 3.43 -22.64 5.84
C LEU A 89 3.00 -22.25 4.42
N ASN A 90 2.12 -23.04 3.80
CA ASN A 90 1.58 -22.75 2.47
C ASN A 90 0.74 -21.45 2.47
N ALA A 91 -0.05 -21.19 3.52
CA ALA A 91 -0.84 -19.97 3.62
C ALA A 91 0.06 -18.73 3.79
N LEU A 92 1.21 -18.85 4.47
CA LEU A 92 2.20 -17.77 4.54
C LEU A 92 2.94 -17.58 3.21
N ILE A 93 3.17 -18.65 2.45
CA ILE A 93 3.76 -18.59 1.11
C ILE A 93 2.82 -17.86 0.13
N GLU A 94 1.52 -18.13 0.18
CA GLU A 94 0.51 -17.41 -0.62
C GLU A 94 0.51 -15.91 -0.30
N LYS A 95 0.58 -15.56 0.99
CA LYS A 95 0.72 -14.18 1.45
C LYS A 95 2.01 -13.50 0.99
N ILE A 96 3.11 -14.26 0.90
CA ILE A 96 4.36 -13.76 0.31
C ILE A 96 4.17 -13.47 -1.18
N ASN A 97 3.48 -14.34 -1.92
CA ASN A 97 3.20 -14.10 -3.34
C ASN A 97 2.37 -12.83 -3.55
N LEU A 98 1.32 -12.62 -2.74
CA LEU A 98 0.54 -11.38 -2.74
C LEU A 98 1.43 -10.15 -2.43
N SER A 99 2.35 -10.27 -1.47
CA SER A 99 3.27 -9.16 -1.16
C SER A 99 4.19 -8.77 -2.32
N ASN A 100 4.51 -9.72 -3.22
CA ASN A 100 5.38 -9.47 -4.37
C ASN A 100 4.70 -8.61 -5.45
N GLU A 101 3.37 -8.45 -5.42
CA GLU A 101 2.63 -7.56 -6.31
C GLU A 101 2.96 -6.07 -6.04
N PHE A 102 3.44 -5.74 -4.84
CA PHE A 102 3.85 -4.38 -4.42
C PHE A 102 5.31 -4.03 -4.75
N GLY A 103 6.00 -4.87 -5.53
CA GLY A 103 7.46 -5.09 -5.51
C GLY A 103 8.43 -3.90 -5.62
N THR A 104 7.99 -2.66 -5.90
CA THR A 104 8.87 -1.48 -5.95
C THR A 104 8.37 -0.24 -5.19
N GLU A 105 7.20 -0.29 -4.54
CA GLU A 105 6.60 0.89 -3.89
C GLU A 105 7.39 1.38 -2.66
N PHE A 106 8.24 0.51 -2.09
CA PHE A 106 8.99 0.74 -0.87
C PHE A 106 10.50 0.84 -1.08
N TYR A 107 10.97 1.28 -2.25
CA TYR A 107 12.39 1.33 -2.60
C TYR A 107 13.28 2.13 -1.62
N ASP A 108 12.71 3.05 -0.82
CA ASP A 108 13.45 3.80 0.20
C ASP A 108 13.67 3.02 1.51
N LEU A 109 13.00 1.87 1.70
CA LEU A 109 13.20 0.98 2.84
C LEU A 109 14.33 -0.02 2.58
N SER A 110 14.65 -0.85 3.58
CA SER A 110 15.61 -1.94 3.47
C SER A 110 14.93 -3.29 3.69
N MET A 111 15.36 -4.28 2.93
CA MET A 111 14.95 -5.68 3.07
C MET A 111 16.13 -6.55 3.51
N TRP A 112 15.85 -7.58 4.29
CA TRP A 112 16.82 -8.63 4.62
C TRP A 112 16.08 -9.93 4.98
N HIS A 113 16.78 -11.05 4.90
CA HIS A 113 16.22 -12.34 5.29
C HIS A 113 17.21 -13.15 6.14
N TYR A 114 16.70 -14.21 6.76
CA TYR A 114 17.47 -15.19 7.52
C TYR A 114 17.40 -16.53 6.81
N ASP A 115 18.53 -17.10 6.39
CA ASP A 115 18.59 -18.41 5.72
C ASP A 115 19.01 -19.51 6.71
N VAL A 116 18.23 -20.58 6.75
CA VAL A 116 18.38 -21.68 7.70
C VAL A 116 19.23 -22.81 7.10
N GLU A 117 19.34 -22.94 5.78
CA GLU A 117 19.95 -24.11 5.13
C GLU A 117 21.48 -24.05 4.96
N HIS A 118 22.12 -22.91 5.22
CA HIS A 118 23.58 -22.80 5.10
C HIS A 118 24.29 -22.73 6.45
N ASP A 119 24.05 -21.70 7.26
CA ASP A 119 24.75 -21.48 8.53
C ASP A 119 23.87 -20.82 9.62
N GLY A 120 22.60 -20.53 9.31
CA GLY A 120 21.77 -19.70 10.16
C GLY A 120 22.25 -18.24 10.14
N SER A 121 22.72 -17.71 9.01
CA SER A 121 23.09 -16.30 8.87
C SER A 121 21.93 -15.45 8.36
N ARG A 122 21.99 -14.20 8.83
CA ARG A 122 21.19 -13.09 8.36
C ARG A 122 21.90 -12.49 7.15
N SER A 123 21.16 -12.25 6.05
CA SER A 123 21.68 -11.53 4.90
C SER A 123 22.16 -10.12 5.27
N GLU A 124 22.92 -9.49 4.38
CA GLU A 124 23.10 -8.04 4.42
C GLU A 124 21.75 -7.34 4.14
N ASP A 125 21.70 -6.05 4.46
CA ASP A 125 20.55 -5.20 4.10
C ASP A 125 20.64 -4.87 2.61
N PHE A 126 19.57 -5.13 1.86
CA PHE A 126 19.48 -4.86 0.43
C PHE A 126 18.21 -4.09 0.08
N GLN A 127 18.17 -3.55 -1.14
CA GLN A 127 17.02 -2.82 -1.66
C GLN A 127 15.81 -3.75 -1.82
N PRO A 128 14.60 -3.33 -1.43
CA PRO A 128 13.40 -4.15 -1.55
C PRO A 128 13.23 -4.70 -2.96
N THR A 129 12.95 -5.99 -3.02
CA THR A 129 12.78 -6.75 -4.26
C THR A 129 11.75 -7.85 -4.01
N ILE A 130 11.40 -8.56 -5.08
CA ILE A 130 10.54 -9.75 -5.01
C ILE A 130 11.16 -10.75 -4.03
N ILE A 131 10.38 -11.16 -3.05
CA ILE A 131 10.72 -12.25 -2.13
C ILE A 131 10.76 -13.54 -2.96
N LYS A 132 11.97 -14.07 -3.13
CA LYS A 132 12.22 -15.28 -3.89
C LYS A 132 11.73 -16.50 -3.12
N SER A 133 11.20 -17.50 -3.84
CA SER A 133 10.77 -18.77 -3.25
C SER A 133 11.89 -19.49 -2.49
N GLU A 134 13.14 -19.30 -2.89
CA GLU A 134 14.34 -19.82 -2.20
C GLU A 134 14.52 -19.25 -0.77
N TRP A 135 13.90 -18.12 -0.43
CA TRP A 135 13.94 -17.54 0.93
C TRP A 135 12.81 -18.09 1.83
N CYS A 136 11.78 -18.71 1.24
CA CYS A 136 10.57 -19.15 1.91
C CYS A 136 10.71 -20.51 2.62
N LYS A 137 11.73 -20.63 3.47
CA LYS A 137 12.05 -21.88 4.19
C LYS A 137 11.46 -21.90 5.60
N THR A 138 11.29 -23.10 6.16
CA THR A 138 10.91 -23.25 7.58
C THR A 138 11.93 -22.53 8.46
N ASN A 139 11.46 -21.77 9.45
CA ASN A 139 12.25 -20.92 10.34
C ASN A 139 12.91 -19.68 9.72
N ALA A 140 12.67 -19.40 8.44
CA ALA A 140 13.09 -18.14 7.85
C ALA A 140 12.37 -16.95 8.48
N PHE A 141 13.02 -15.79 8.40
CA PHE A 141 12.46 -14.50 8.76
C PHE A 141 12.82 -13.52 7.67
N ILE A 142 11.83 -12.85 7.10
CA ILE A 142 11.99 -11.93 5.97
C ILE A 142 11.43 -10.59 6.43
N PHE A 143 12.23 -9.54 6.38
CA PHE A 143 11.91 -8.24 6.95
C PHE A 143 11.99 -7.16 5.89
N LEU A 144 11.06 -6.21 5.95
CA LEU A 144 11.03 -4.98 5.17
C LEU A 144 10.80 -3.80 6.13
N GLY A 145 11.72 -2.82 6.15
CA GLY A 145 11.59 -1.66 7.02
C GLY A 145 12.86 -0.83 7.16
N GLU A 146 12.96 -0.15 8.29
CA GLU A 146 14.07 0.75 8.60
C GLU A 146 14.73 0.42 9.95
N LYS A 147 15.89 1.03 10.17
CA LYS A 147 16.62 0.98 11.43
C LYS A 147 17.08 2.37 11.84
N GLN A 148 17.08 2.63 13.13
CA GLN A 148 17.61 3.83 13.74
C GLN A 148 18.57 3.48 14.88
N ASN A 149 19.35 4.46 15.32
CA ASN A 149 20.16 4.30 16.53
C ASN A 149 19.24 4.09 17.75
N ARG A 150 19.47 3.03 18.54
CA ARG A 150 18.58 2.67 19.67
C ARG A 150 18.53 3.70 20.80
N GLU A 151 19.50 4.60 20.88
CA GLU A 151 19.58 5.68 21.87
C GLU A 151 18.86 6.95 21.42
N ARG A 152 18.67 7.12 20.10
CA ARG A 152 18.07 8.31 19.48
C ARG A 152 16.99 7.88 18.50
N ILE A 153 15.85 7.46 19.06
CA ILE A 153 14.69 7.02 18.28
C ILE A 153 13.80 8.22 17.96
N ASP A 154 13.64 8.50 16.67
CA ASP A 154 12.58 9.34 16.11
C ASP A 154 11.30 8.51 15.99
N TYR A 155 10.41 8.67 16.96
CA TYR A 155 9.13 7.96 17.02
C TYR A 155 8.14 8.40 15.95
N GLN A 156 8.26 9.64 15.45
CA GLN A 156 7.40 10.14 14.38
C GLN A 156 7.70 9.36 13.09
N ARG A 157 8.98 9.25 12.72
CA ARG A 157 9.40 8.44 11.56
C ARG A 157 9.00 6.98 11.71
N VAL A 158 9.09 6.41 12.91
CA VAL A 158 8.63 5.04 13.17
C VAL A 158 7.14 4.89 12.85
N CYS A 159 6.29 5.79 13.34
CA CYS A 159 4.86 5.73 13.09
C CYS A 159 4.53 5.96 11.60
N ASP A 160 5.19 6.92 10.95
CA ASP A 160 5.00 7.20 9.52
C ASP A 160 5.33 5.99 8.64
N VAL A 161 6.43 5.29 8.91
CA VAL A 161 6.84 4.10 8.14
C VAL A 161 5.90 2.93 8.41
N LEU A 162 5.54 2.68 9.67
CA LEU A 162 4.61 1.59 9.99
C LEU A 162 3.23 1.83 9.38
N ASP A 163 2.71 3.06 9.43
CA ASP A 163 1.42 3.41 8.81
C ASP A 163 1.47 3.32 7.29
N ARG A 164 2.59 3.74 6.67
CA ARG A 164 2.82 3.56 5.22
C ARG A 164 2.86 2.10 4.78
N LEU A 165 3.20 1.16 5.66
CA LEU A 165 3.18 -0.28 5.40
C LEU A 165 1.79 -0.92 5.62
N LEU A 166 0.80 -0.19 6.14
CA LEU A 166 -0.56 -0.68 6.34
C LEU A 166 -1.28 -1.13 5.06
N PRO A 167 -1.19 -0.42 3.91
CA PRO A 167 -1.83 -0.86 2.67
C PRO A 167 -1.33 -2.24 2.21
N LEU A 168 -0.01 -2.50 2.30
CA LEU A 168 0.57 -3.81 1.98
C LEU A 168 -0.01 -4.91 2.89
N TYR A 169 -0.08 -4.64 4.20
CA TYR A 169 -0.70 -5.57 5.15
C TYR A 169 -2.17 -5.86 4.81
N LEU A 170 -2.96 -4.82 4.56
CA LEU A 170 -4.38 -4.97 4.22
C LEU A 170 -4.57 -5.76 2.93
N HIS A 171 -3.75 -5.49 1.91
CA HIS A 171 -3.80 -6.24 0.65
C HIS A 171 -3.63 -7.74 0.89
N ILE A 172 -2.56 -8.10 1.60
CA ILE A 172 -2.22 -9.50 1.88
C ILE A 172 -3.33 -10.18 2.69
N GLU A 173 -3.80 -9.55 3.77
CA GLU A 173 -4.74 -10.19 4.70
C GLU A 173 -6.19 -10.22 4.18
N ILE A 174 -6.59 -9.27 3.33
CA ILE A 174 -7.90 -9.29 2.66
C ILE A 174 -7.89 -10.32 1.52
N ALA A 175 -6.87 -10.33 0.67
CA ALA A 175 -6.79 -11.25 -0.46
C ALA A 175 -6.66 -12.71 0.01
N SER A 176 -5.90 -12.97 1.07
CA SER A 176 -5.71 -14.33 1.61
C SER A 176 -6.90 -14.89 2.39
N ASN A 177 -7.82 -14.05 2.89
CA ASN A 177 -9.06 -14.51 3.54
C ASN A 177 -10.20 -14.79 2.54
N ASN A 178 -10.03 -14.40 1.28
CA ASN A 178 -11.04 -14.57 0.24
C ASN A 178 -10.83 -15.92 -0.49
N ASP A 179 -11.42 -17.00 0.02
CA ASP A 179 -11.83 -18.16 -0.82
C ASP A 179 -12.93 -17.77 -1.83
N ASN A 180 -13.38 -16.50 -1.78
CA ASN A 180 -14.30 -15.85 -2.70
C ASN A 180 -14.02 -14.33 -2.67
N PRO A 181 -13.67 -13.65 -3.78
CA PRO A 181 -13.36 -12.21 -3.81
C PRO A 181 -14.58 -11.29 -3.61
N SER A 182 -15.60 -11.72 -2.87
CA SER A 182 -16.91 -11.06 -2.76
C SER A 182 -17.07 -10.09 -1.59
N THR A 183 -16.02 -9.78 -0.82
CA THR A 183 -16.12 -8.75 0.22
C THR A 183 -15.83 -7.36 -0.35
N HIS A 184 -16.91 -6.65 -0.66
CA HIS A 184 -17.02 -5.30 -1.25
C HIS A 184 -16.47 -4.18 -0.34
N SER A 185 -15.22 -4.30 0.15
CA SER A 185 -14.64 -3.26 1.01
C SER A 185 -14.22 -2.04 0.18
N PHE A 186 -15.20 -1.31 -0.32
CA PHE A 186 -15.04 0.05 -0.80
C PHE A 186 -15.54 1.01 0.29
N PHE A 187 -14.62 1.83 0.79
CA PHE A 187 -14.96 2.89 1.74
C PHE A 187 -14.60 4.24 1.12
N PHE A 188 -15.63 5.00 0.74
CA PHE A 188 -15.43 6.33 0.21
C PHE A 188 -15.08 7.31 1.33
N LYS A 189 -13.93 7.95 1.20
CA LYS A 189 -13.42 9.03 2.04
C LYS A 189 -13.17 10.27 1.16
N PRO A 190 -13.88 11.39 1.41
CA PRO A 190 -13.63 12.62 0.67
C PRO A 190 -12.31 13.28 1.09
N GLY A 191 -11.77 14.11 0.21
CA GLY A 191 -10.57 14.90 0.44
C GLY A 191 -9.34 14.47 -0.37
N CYS A 192 -8.35 15.36 -0.40
CA CYS A 192 -7.02 15.14 -0.95
C CYS A 192 -5.98 15.46 0.13
N ARG A 193 -4.98 14.61 0.29
CA ARG A 193 -3.81 14.91 1.12
C ARG A 193 -2.76 15.59 0.23
N THR A 194 -2.31 16.78 0.62
CA THR A 194 -1.26 17.49 -0.12
C THR A 194 0.00 16.63 -0.20
N LYS A 195 0.43 16.31 -1.43
CA LYS A 195 1.65 15.56 -1.71
C LYS A 195 2.74 16.51 -2.20
N LEU A 196 4.01 16.11 -2.07
CA LEU A 196 5.15 16.87 -2.59
C LEU A 196 5.13 16.86 -4.12
N SER A 197 5.39 18.00 -4.76
CA SER A 197 5.55 18.11 -6.23
C SER A 197 6.95 17.78 -6.71
N PHE A 198 7.94 17.77 -5.81
CA PHE A 198 9.34 17.51 -6.13
C PHE A 198 9.96 16.60 -5.07
N THR A 199 10.89 15.76 -5.50
CA THR A 199 11.80 15.01 -4.63
C THR A 199 13.22 15.11 -5.14
N LYS A 200 14.20 14.91 -4.26
CA LYS A 200 15.62 14.95 -4.62
C LYS A 200 16.09 13.55 -5.00
N ALA A 201 16.52 13.37 -6.23
CA ALA A 201 17.22 12.15 -6.66
C ALA A 201 18.73 12.39 -6.68
N SER A 202 19.51 11.45 -6.14
CA SER A 202 20.98 11.52 -6.15
C SER A 202 21.51 10.91 -7.45
N TYR A 203 22.16 11.73 -8.27
CA TYR A 203 22.80 11.32 -9.52
C TYR A 203 24.31 11.52 -9.35
N LYS A 204 24.95 10.63 -8.58
CA LYS A 204 26.33 10.71 -7.99
C LYS A 204 26.39 11.45 -6.64
N LYS A 205 27.46 11.14 -5.88
CA LYS A 205 27.63 11.44 -4.44
C LYS A 205 27.46 12.93 -4.05
N ASP A 206 27.58 13.85 -5.01
CA ASP A 206 27.52 15.30 -4.79
C ASP A 206 26.53 16.04 -5.72
N GLN A 207 25.63 15.35 -6.43
CA GLN A 207 24.63 15.99 -7.30
C GLN A 207 23.21 15.52 -6.96
N GLN A 208 22.37 16.48 -6.55
CA GLN A 208 20.94 16.30 -6.34
C GLN A 208 20.19 16.89 -7.54
N ILE A 209 19.32 16.11 -8.16
CA ILE A 209 18.40 16.55 -9.21
C ILE A 209 17.01 16.62 -8.59
N ASP A 210 16.30 17.73 -8.78
CA ASP A 210 14.89 17.81 -8.44
C ASP A 210 14.08 17.03 -9.48
N VAL A 211 13.52 15.89 -9.05
CA VAL A 211 12.62 15.06 -9.85
C VAL A 211 11.20 15.50 -9.55
N ARG A 212 10.50 15.95 -10.58
CA ARG A 212 9.09 16.33 -10.50
C ARG A 212 8.22 15.08 -10.34
N LEU A 213 7.35 15.08 -9.34
CA LEU A 213 6.38 14.03 -9.08
C LEU A 213 5.10 14.29 -9.87
N LEU A 214 5.18 14.11 -11.19
CA LEU A 214 4.12 14.47 -12.16
C LEU A 214 2.76 13.85 -11.82
N HIS A 215 2.71 12.62 -11.28
CA HIS A 215 1.46 12.00 -10.85
C HIS A 215 0.77 12.80 -9.74
N ASN A 216 1.51 13.27 -8.73
CA ASN A 216 0.97 14.06 -7.64
C ASN A 216 0.38 15.37 -8.14
N ASP A 217 1.08 16.05 -9.06
CA ASP A 217 0.58 17.31 -9.63
C ASP A 217 -0.69 17.08 -10.45
N LEU A 218 -0.75 16.01 -11.24
CA LEU A 218 -1.93 15.65 -12.03
C LEU A 218 -3.12 15.26 -11.13
N GLN A 219 -2.87 14.51 -10.06
CA GLN A 219 -3.89 14.15 -9.07
C GLN A 219 -4.45 15.39 -8.38
N GLN A 220 -3.59 16.33 -7.99
CA GLN A 220 -4.03 17.58 -7.38
C GLN A 220 -4.84 18.43 -8.35
N ALA A 221 -4.38 18.59 -9.59
CA ALA A 221 -5.10 19.35 -10.62
C ALA A 221 -6.49 18.76 -10.91
N LEU A 222 -6.58 17.44 -11.09
CA LEU A 222 -7.85 16.75 -11.32
C LEU A 222 -8.77 16.85 -10.10
N TYR A 223 -8.23 16.72 -8.89
CA TYR A 223 -8.99 16.88 -7.66
C TYR A 223 -9.60 18.29 -7.57
N ASP A 224 -8.80 19.34 -7.79
CA ASP A 224 -9.27 20.72 -7.71
C ASP A 224 -10.36 21.01 -8.76
N GLU A 225 -10.17 20.52 -9.99
CA GLU A 225 -11.16 20.63 -11.06
C GLU A 225 -12.50 19.96 -10.68
N LEU A 226 -12.46 18.73 -10.17
CA LEU A 226 -13.67 18.01 -9.79
C LEU A 226 -14.33 18.60 -8.54
N VAL A 227 -13.55 19.09 -7.57
CA VAL A 227 -14.10 19.76 -6.38
C VAL A 227 -14.83 21.04 -6.76
N GLN A 228 -14.29 21.79 -7.72
CA GLN A 228 -14.94 23.01 -8.20
C GLN A 228 -16.33 22.72 -8.80
N VAL A 229 -16.50 21.58 -9.46
CA VAL A 229 -17.76 21.20 -10.13
C VAL A 229 -18.73 20.45 -9.20
N TYR A 230 -18.24 19.50 -8.41
CA TYR A 230 -19.07 18.55 -7.66
C TYR A 230 -19.04 18.74 -6.14
N GLY A 231 -18.19 19.65 -5.64
CA GLY A 231 -18.04 19.91 -4.21
C GLY A 231 -17.09 18.93 -3.52
N ARG A 232 -16.46 19.42 -2.44
CA ARG A 232 -15.39 18.71 -1.73
C ARG A 232 -15.81 17.37 -1.13
N ASP A 233 -17.05 17.27 -0.67
CA ASP A 233 -17.57 16.06 -0.03
C ASP A 233 -17.84 14.91 -1.00
N ASN A 234 -17.77 15.18 -2.30
CA ASN A 234 -18.02 14.21 -3.36
C ASN A 234 -16.75 13.75 -4.09
N VAL A 235 -15.58 14.29 -3.73
CA VAL A 235 -14.30 13.95 -4.39
C VAL A 235 -13.32 13.44 -3.34
N GLY A 236 -12.75 12.27 -3.57
CA GLY A 236 -11.76 11.67 -2.68
C GLY A 236 -10.61 11.03 -3.44
N THR A 237 -9.39 11.20 -2.96
CA THR A 237 -8.19 10.58 -3.55
C THR A 237 -7.76 9.35 -2.75
N GLU A 238 -7.13 8.38 -3.40
CA GLU A 238 -6.52 7.20 -2.74
C GLU A 238 -7.56 6.34 -1.99
N ASN A 239 -8.78 6.27 -2.51
CA ASN A 239 -9.83 5.47 -1.91
C ASN A 239 -9.54 3.99 -2.09
N VAL A 240 -9.70 3.23 -1.01
CA VAL A 240 -9.44 1.78 -1.02
C VAL A 240 -10.62 1.06 -1.65
N ILE A 241 -10.34 0.20 -2.61
CA ILE A 241 -11.29 -0.76 -3.18
C ILE A 241 -10.65 -2.15 -3.21
N GLY A 242 -11.20 -3.07 -2.43
CA GLY A 242 -10.60 -4.39 -2.26
C GLY A 242 -9.18 -4.27 -1.71
N CYS A 243 -8.18 -4.67 -2.49
CA CYS A 243 -6.77 -4.54 -2.13
C CYS A 243 -5.98 -3.50 -2.94
N GLY A 244 -6.67 -2.68 -3.74
CA GLY A 244 -6.09 -1.56 -4.49
C GLY A 244 -6.48 -0.19 -3.93
N ARG A 245 -5.82 0.85 -4.42
CA ARG A 245 -6.16 2.26 -4.18
C ARG A 245 -6.43 2.94 -5.51
N VAL A 246 -7.62 3.51 -5.63
CA VAL A 246 -7.99 4.31 -6.79
C VAL A 246 -7.42 5.71 -6.61
N ASP A 247 -6.66 6.20 -7.60
CA ASP A 247 -6.02 7.52 -7.55
C ASP A 247 -7.02 8.62 -7.19
N LEU A 248 -8.20 8.62 -7.84
CA LEU A 248 -9.30 9.51 -7.52
C LEU A 248 -10.67 8.85 -7.71
N THR A 249 -11.58 9.14 -6.80
CA THR A 249 -12.98 8.69 -6.85
C THR A 249 -13.93 9.87 -6.76
N LEU A 250 -14.89 9.92 -7.69
CA LEU A 250 -15.99 10.88 -7.69
C LEU A 250 -17.29 10.16 -7.29
N LYS A 251 -17.99 10.72 -6.31
CA LYS A 251 -19.30 10.25 -5.83
C LYS A 251 -20.43 11.04 -6.49
N LEU A 252 -21.38 10.35 -7.08
CA LEU A 252 -22.59 10.88 -7.71
C LEU A 252 -23.81 10.14 -7.13
N GLY A 253 -24.29 10.60 -5.98
CA GLY A 253 -25.33 9.88 -5.22
C GLY A 253 -24.80 8.53 -4.74
N ASP A 254 -25.43 7.45 -5.21
CA ASP A 254 -25.06 6.06 -4.89
C ASP A 254 -24.11 5.44 -5.92
N LYS A 255 -23.69 6.21 -6.93
CA LYS A 255 -22.81 5.78 -8.01
C LYS A 255 -21.46 6.46 -7.93
N TYR A 256 -20.43 5.79 -8.44
CA TYR A 256 -19.05 6.26 -8.37
C TYR A 256 -18.37 6.21 -9.73
N ARG A 257 -17.50 7.18 -9.99
CA ARG A 257 -16.56 7.15 -11.11
C ARG A 257 -15.16 6.98 -10.57
N LEU A 258 -14.43 6.01 -11.11
CA LEU A 258 -13.07 5.69 -10.72
C LEU A 258 -12.12 6.29 -11.73
N TYR A 259 -11.16 7.08 -11.28
CA TYR A 259 -10.14 7.71 -12.11
C TYR A 259 -8.79 7.07 -11.79
N GLU A 260 -8.12 6.60 -12.84
CA GLU A 260 -6.78 6.05 -12.77
C GLU A 260 -5.82 6.95 -13.56
N ILE A 261 -4.88 7.60 -12.88
CA ILE A 261 -4.04 8.66 -13.41
C ILE A 261 -2.72 8.06 -13.92
N LYS A 262 -2.37 8.39 -15.17
CA LYS A 262 -1.09 7.99 -15.77
C LYS A 262 -0.35 9.20 -16.31
N THR A 263 0.97 9.16 -16.21
CA THR A 263 1.88 10.26 -16.56
C THR A 263 2.51 10.09 -17.95
N ALA A 264 2.00 9.17 -18.77
CA ALA A 264 2.62 8.84 -20.05
C ALA A 264 2.37 9.92 -21.11
N PHE A 265 3.32 10.07 -22.04
CA PHE A 265 3.27 11.07 -23.12
C PHE A 265 2.33 10.70 -24.30
N SER A 266 1.46 9.71 -24.13
CA SER A 266 0.39 9.44 -25.08
C SER A 266 -0.83 8.85 -24.38
N ALA A 267 -2.01 9.16 -24.89
CA ALA A 267 -3.26 8.61 -24.40
C ALA A 267 -3.27 7.07 -24.52
N LYS A 268 -2.74 6.50 -25.61
CA LYS A 268 -2.61 5.04 -25.79
C LYS A 268 -1.81 4.38 -24.67
N SER A 269 -0.69 4.97 -24.26
CA SER A 269 0.13 4.45 -23.16
C SER A 269 -0.59 4.56 -21.82
N CYS A 270 -1.29 5.67 -21.57
CA CYS A 270 -2.11 5.84 -20.38
C CYS A 270 -3.21 4.76 -20.31
N ILE A 271 -3.94 4.54 -21.41
CA ILE A 271 -4.99 3.52 -21.50
C ILE A 271 -4.41 2.13 -21.21
N ARG A 272 -3.29 1.78 -21.85
CA ARG A 272 -2.63 0.47 -21.65
C ARG A 272 -2.25 0.23 -20.19
N GLN A 273 -1.75 1.25 -19.49
CA GLN A 273 -1.27 1.12 -18.11
C GLN A 273 -2.42 1.12 -17.09
N ALA A 274 -3.48 1.88 -17.35
CA ALA A 274 -4.58 2.08 -16.41
C ALA A 274 -5.66 1.01 -16.50
N ILE A 275 -5.92 0.45 -17.70
CA ILE A 275 -7.10 -0.39 -17.92
C ILE A 275 -7.12 -1.63 -17.03
N GLY A 276 -5.98 -2.30 -16.81
CA GLY A 276 -5.92 -3.48 -15.93
C GLY A 276 -6.37 -3.17 -14.50
N GLN A 277 -5.92 -2.04 -13.95
CA GLN A 277 -6.25 -1.58 -12.60
C GLN A 277 -7.74 -1.22 -12.50
N LEU A 278 -8.26 -0.45 -13.46
CA LEU A 278 -9.67 -0.10 -13.51
C LEU A 278 -10.59 -1.33 -13.62
N LEU A 279 -10.20 -2.32 -14.43
CA LEU A 279 -10.96 -3.56 -14.57
C LEU A 279 -10.90 -4.41 -13.29
N GLU A 280 -9.75 -4.45 -12.62
CA GLU A 280 -9.61 -5.10 -11.32
C GLU A 280 -10.57 -4.46 -10.30
N TYR A 281 -10.54 -3.14 -10.17
CA TYR A 281 -11.42 -2.40 -9.25
C TYR A 281 -12.91 -2.69 -9.50
N ALA A 282 -13.31 -2.70 -10.77
CA ALA A 282 -14.71 -2.84 -11.15
C ALA A 282 -15.21 -4.29 -11.09
N TYR A 283 -14.43 -5.23 -11.62
CA TYR A 283 -14.91 -6.58 -11.92
C TYR A 283 -14.38 -7.65 -10.98
N LEU A 284 -13.13 -7.52 -10.49
CA LEU A 284 -12.61 -8.49 -9.52
C LEU A 284 -13.38 -8.38 -8.19
N TYR A 285 -13.69 -7.15 -7.76
CA TYR A 285 -14.44 -6.90 -6.52
C TYR A 285 -15.94 -6.70 -6.72
N LYS A 286 -16.46 -6.97 -7.93
CA LYS A 286 -17.90 -6.89 -8.27
C LYS A 286 -18.53 -5.56 -7.84
N ALA A 287 -17.89 -4.46 -8.20
CA ALA A 287 -18.26 -3.13 -7.76
C ALA A 287 -19.45 -2.56 -8.56
N ASP A 288 -20.66 -3.07 -8.33
CA ASP A 288 -21.90 -2.66 -9.02
C ASP A 288 -22.27 -1.17 -8.83
N PHE A 289 -21.59 -0.49 -7.91
CA PHE A 289 -21.71 0.94 -7.67
C PHE A 289 -20.88 1.79 -8.65
N VAL A 290 -19.98 1.19 -9.44
CA VAL A 290 -19.15 1.91 -10.40
C VAL A 290 -19.95 2.20 -11.67
N GLU A 291 -20.14 3.49 -11.96
CA GLU A 291 -20.81 3.99 -13.16
C GLU A 291 -19.84 4.10 -14.33
N LYS A 292 -18.62 4.60 -14.10
CA LYS A 292 -17.59 4.80 -15.15
C LYS A 292 -16.19 4.49 -14.66
N LEU A 293 -15.38 3.98 -15.58
CA LEU A 293 -13.94 3.75 -15.46
C LEU A 293 -13.23 4.80 -16.29
N ILE A 294 -12.45 5.66 -15.65
CA ILE A 294 -11.85 6.81 -16.33
C ILE A 294 -10.34 6.68 -16.30
N VAL A 295 -9.75 6.54 -17.48
CA VAL A 295 -8.31 6.71 -17.65
C VAL A 295 -8.04 8.20 -17.71
N ALA A 296 -7.23 8.73 -16.80
CA ALA A 296 -6.89 10.14 -16.76
C ALA A 296 -5.40 10.34 -17.10
N GLY A 297 -5.10 11.29 -17.97
CA GLY A 297 -3.72 11.57 -18.38
C GLY A 297 -3.52 12.99 -18.89
N PRO A 298 -2.27 13.44 -19.05
CA PRO A 298 -1.96 14.82 -19.44
C PRO A 298 -2.22 15.09 -20.93
N VAL A 299 -2.16 14.05 -21.78
CA VAL A 299 -2.22 14.20 -23.24
C VAL A 299 -3.63 13.99 -23.75
N LYS A 300 -4.05 14.78 -24.74
CA LYS A 300 -5.34 14.63 -25.42
C LYS A 300 -5.42 13.32 -26.22
N CYS A 301 -6.59 12.67 -26.25
CA CYS A 301 -6.85 11.57 -27.18
C CYS A 301 -6.84 12.05 -28.63
N THR A 302 -6.28 11.23 -29.53
CA THR A 302 -6.47 11.39 -30.97
C THR A 302 -7.68 10.57 -31.44
N SER A 303 -8.03 10.67 -32.73
CA SER A 303 -9.07 9.83 -33.33
C SER A 303 -8.77 8.34 -33.20
N VAL A 304 -7.50 7.93 -33.16
CA VAL A 304 -7.10 6.53 -33.00
C VAL A 304 -7.47 6.00 -31.60
N GLU A 305 -7.16 6.74 -30.55
CA GLU A 305 -7.52 6.32 -29.19
C GLU A 305 -9.03 6.39 -28.94
N HIS A 306 -9.73 7.38 -29.52
CA HIS A 306 -11.19 7.42 -29.47
C HIS A 306 -11.82 6.18 -30.11
N SER A 307 -11.37 5.80 -31.32
CA SER A 307 -11.83 4.57 -31.97
C SER A 307 -11.52 3.33 -31.12
N TYR A 308 -10.34 3.26 -30.50
CA TYR A 308 -10.00 2.14 -29.61
C TYR A 308 -10.91 2.05 -28.39
N LEU A 309 -11.21 3.16 -27.72
CA LEU A 309 -12.15 3.18 -26.59
C LEU A 309 -13.57 2.82 -27.03
N ASN A 310 -14.02 3.29 -28.19
CA ASN A 310 -15.33 2.93 -28.74
C ASN A 310 -15.45 1.43 -29.03
N GLU A 311 -14.39 0.79 -29.52
CA GLU A 311 -14.34 -0.67 -29.69
C GLU A 311 -14.45 -1.38 -28.34
N LEU A 312 -13.75 -0.91 -27.31
CA LEU A 312 -13.84 -1.49 -25.96
C LEU A 312 -15.25 -1.35 -25.37
N GLN A 313 -15.86 -0.17 -25.51
CA GLN A 313 -17.21 0.10 -25.05
C GLN A 313 -18.24 -0.77 -25.78
N SER A 314 -18.21 -0.81 -27.11
CA SER A 314 -19.24 -1.51 -27.90
C SER A 314 -19.11 -3.02 -27.85
N LYS A 315 -17.88 -3.56 -27.87
CA LYS A 315 -17.64 -5.01 -27.93
C LYS A 315 -17.79 -5.70 -26.58
N PHE A 316 -17.40 -5.02 -25.49
CA PHE A 316 -17.35 -5.61 -24.15
C PHE A 316 -18.30 -4.94 -23.16
N ASN A 317 -19.07 -3.92 -23.59
CA ASN A 317 -19.93 -3.12 -22.73
C ASN A 317 -19.18 -2.51 -21.53
N LEU A 318 -17.91 -2.13 -21.75
CA LEU A 318 -17.07 -1.53 -20.72
C LEU A 318 -17.41 -0.04 -20.59
N PRO A 319 -17.77 0.48 -19.41
CA PRO A 319 -18.07 1.90 -19.21
C PRO A 319 -16.78 2.73 -19.08
N ILE A 320 -15.85 2.56 -20.02
CA ILE A 320 -14.51 3.15 -19.99
C ILE A 320 -14.43 4.44 -20.79
N GLU A 321 -13.86 5.49 -20.22
CA GLU A 321 -13.64 6.79 -20.87
C GLU A 321 -12.19 7.26 -20.66
N TYR A 322 -11.76 8.21 -21.48
CA TYR A 322 -10.51 8.92 -21.29
C TYR A 322 -10.77 10.37 -20.92
N TYR A 323 -10.05 10.86 -19.91
CA TYR A 323 -10.10 12.23 -19.44
C TYR A 323 -8.73 12.90 -19.57
N GLN A 324 -8.67 14.00 -20.31
CA GLN A 324 -7.46 14.82 -20.33
C GLN A 324 -7.46 15.74 -19.10
N ILE A 325 -6.47 15.57 -18.23
CA ILE A 325 -6.24 16.48 -17.12
C ILE A 325 -5.62 17.77 -17.68
N LYS A 326 -6.31 18.89 -17.46
CA LYS A 326 -5.84 20.21 -17.90
C LYS A 326 -4.99 20.85 -16.80
N GLY A 327 -3.96 21.59 -17.19
CA GLY A 327 -3.21 22.40 -16.25
C GLY A 327 -2.02 23.09 -16.89
N PRO A 328 -1.55 24.22 -16.30
CA PRO A 328 -0.54 25.11 -16.89
C PRO A 328 0.83 24.46 -17.14
N CYS A 329 1.01 23.21 -16.74
CA CYS A 329 2.24 22.45 -16.89
C CYS A 329 2.11 21.19 -17.77
N PHE A 330 0.92 20.90 -18.30
CA PHE A 330 0.59 19.60 -18.91
C PHE A 330 -0.02 19.72 -20.31
N ASP A 331 -0.30 20.94 -20.76
CA ASP A 331 -0.71 21.23 -22.13
C ASP A 331 0.52 21.08 -23.05
N PHE A 332 0.69 19.88 -23.59
CA PHE A 332 1.58 19.63 -24.71
C PHE A 332 0.77 19.92 -25.99
N ASP A 333 0.96 21.11 -26.56
CA ASP A 333 0.40 21.47 -27.88
C ASP A 333 0.96 20.59 -29.01
#